data_AF-A0AB32WH26-F1
#
_entry.id   AF-A0AB32WH26-F1
#
_cell.length_a   1.000
_cell.length_b   1.000
_cell.length_c   1.000
_cell.angle_alpha   90.00
_cell.angle_beta   90.00
_cell.angle_gamma   90.00
#
_symmetry.space_group_name_H-M   'P 1'
#
loop_
_entity.id
_entity.type
_entity.pdbx_description
1 polymer ?
#
loop_
_entity_poly.entity_id
_entity_poly.type
_entity_poly.pdbx_seq_one_letter_code
_entity_poly.pdbx_strand_id
1 'polypeptide(L)'
;MANSKYEYVKSFEVEDEVMPPNLIVVRIDGRDFRRFSQVHEFEKPNDKKALDLMNQCAMAVIEEYPDVVFSYGYSDEYSFVLKKTSKFYQRRSSKISSVMVSIFSSVYVTKWKEFFPCKELRYPPSFRSRIVCCASIEVLQAYLAWRQKDCHVQNQYNTCFWELVTKGGKTEMEAQEILKDAKEQDRNELLFQQFGINYNECLALFRQGTCIFKMQVEDVVKYNKDGTPVKRLRRKASDFRSENIAGRSFWNEHASLLKELGGFSEDCVKINPDYIRSFLFESKLMPSTWIVIRIDGCHFHRFSDVHEFNKPNDKQALDLMNLCAVAVLEEFQDIIFSYGVSDEYSFVLKKNSQLYQRRASEIVSAIVSFFSSMYVMKWKDVFPMKELKYPPSFDGRAVCYPSAEILRDYLAWRQVDCHINNQYNTCFWSLVKSGKCKSEAQSCLKSSVC
;
A
#
# COMPACT_ATOMS: atom_id res chain seq x y z
N MET A 1 -6.49 15.61 26.84
CA MET A 1 -5.43 14.59 27.01
C MET A 1 -4.91 14.73 28.42
N ALA A 2 -4.69 13.63 29.11
CA ALA A 2 -4.12 13.68 30.44
C ALA A 2 -2.63 14.01 30.36
N ASN A 3 -2.22 15.08 31.03
CA ASN A 3 -0.82 15.42 31.26
C ASN A 3 -0.21 14.38 32.22
N SER A 4 0.04 13.16 31.71
CA SER A 4 0.75 12.13 32.46
C SER A 4 2.23 12.45 32.48
N LYS A 5 2.93 12.04 33.55
CA LYS A 5 4.40 12.16 33.63
C LYS A 5 5.15 11.47 32.48
N TYR A 6 4.49 10.56 31.75
CA TYR A 6 5.07 9.79 30.65
C TYR A 6 4.91 10.47 29.29
N GLU A 7 4.25 11.62 29.19
CA GLU A 7 3.97 12.26 27.89
C GLU A 7 5.23 12.63 27.09
N TYR A 8 6.36 12.79 27.76
CA TYR A 8 7.67 13.05 27.13
C TYR A 8 8.06 11.98 26.09
N VAL A 9 7.57 10.75 26.19
CA VAL A 9 7.90 9.67 25.23
C VAL A 9 7.45 9.98 23.80
N LYS A 10 6.51 10.92 23.62
CA LYS A 10 6.09 11.42 22.30
C LYS A 10 7.19 12.24 21.61
N SER A 11 8.11 12.85 22.37
CA SER A 11 9.21 13.63 21.79
C SER A 11 10.26 12.79 21.05
N PHE A 12 10.17 11.45 21.13
CA PHE A 12 10.99 10.53 20.36
C PHE A 12 10.42 10.24 18.96
N GLU A 13 9.19 10.68 18.68
CA GLU A 13 8.65 10.62 17.33
C GLU A 13 9.44 11.57 16.42
N VAL A 14 9.81 11.08 15.24
CA VAL A 14 10.60 11.84 14.27
C VAL A 14 9.67 12.41 13.21
N GLU A 15 9.84 13.69 12.91
CA GLU A 15 9.17 14.32 11.76
C GLU A 15 9.74 13.76 10.45
N ASP A 16 8.85 13.34 9.56
CA ASP A 16 9.22 12.68 8.30
C ASP A 16 8.50 13.31 7.11
N GLU A 17 8.32 14.63 7.16
CA GLU A 17 7.71 15.41 6.09
C GLU A 17 8.56 15.35 4.81
N VAL A 18 7.91 15.01 3.69
CA VAL A 18 8.54 15.11 2.37
C VAL A 18 8.61 16.57 1.94
N MET A 19 9.80 17.16 2.03
CA MET A 19 10.04 18.57 1.75
C MET A 19 9.54 19.02 0.37
N PRO A 20 8.79 20.13 0.27
CA PRO A 20 8.56 20.82 -0.99
C PRO A 20 9.89 21.29 -1.64
N PRO A 21 10.01 21.36 -2.98
CA PRO A 21 8.98 21.13 -4.00
C PRO A 21 8.91 19.67 -4.50
N ASN A 22 9.50 18.70 -3.79
CA ASN A 22 9.57 17.32 -4.25
C ASN A 22 8.19 16.72 -4.56
N LEU A 23 8.05 16.09 -5.72
CA LEU A 23 6.94 15.22 -6.04
C LEU A 23 7.07 13.93 -5.23
N ILE A 24 5.93 13.40 -4.79
CA ILE A 24 5.86 12.19 -3.97
C ILE A 24 5.43 11.04 -4.88
N VAL A 25 6.28 10.02 -4.98
CA VAL A 25 5.92 8.75 -5.59
C VAL A 25 5.94 7.66 -4.53
N VAL A 26 4.82 6.95 -4.37
CA VAL A 26 4.73 5.80 -3.46
C VAL A 26 4.90 4.53 -4.27
N ARG A 27 5.98 3.78 -4.04
CA ARG A 27 6.18 2.47 -4.66
C ARG A 27 5.79 1.37 -3.68
N ILE A 28 4.84 0.55 -4.07
CA ILE A 28 4.40 -0.68 -3.42
C ILE A 28 5.00 -1.88 -4.16
N ASP A 29 5.45 -2.89 -3.42
CA ASP A 29 6.18 -4.06 -3.92
C ASP A 29 5.81 -5.31 -3.09
N GLY A 30 5.53 -6.42 -3.75
CA GLY A 30 5.18 -7.69 -3.11
C GLY A 30 6.28 -8.23 -2.18
N ARG A 31 5.93 -8.60 -0.94
CA ARG A 31 6.85 -9.29 -0.03
C ARG A 31 6.83 -10.79 -0.33
N ASP A 32 7.97 -11.33 -0.73
CA ASP A 32 8.17 -12.76 -1.05
C ASP A 32 7.15 -13.28 -2.09
N PHE A 33 6.86 -12.46 -3.10
CA PHE A 33 5.86 -12.77 -4.11
C PHE A 33 6.26 -13.93 -5.04
N ARG A 34 7.57 -14.25 -5.10
CA ARG A 34 8.03 -15.48 -5.74
C ARG A 34 7.39 -16.71 -5.08
N ARG A 35 7.53 -16.85 -3.76
CA ARG A 35 6.88 -17.93 -2.99
C ARG A 35 5.36 -17.82 -3.07
N PHE A 36 4.79 -16.62 -2.97
CA PHE A 36 3.34 -16.42 -3.09
C PHE A 36 2.79 -16.94 -4.40
N SER A 37 3.45 -16.63 -5.52
CA SER A 37 3.07 -17.09 -6.85
C SER A 37 3.18 -18.61 -7.00
N GLN A 38 4.16 -19.25 -6.35
CA GLN A 38 4.34 -20.69 -6.37
C GLN A 38 3.25 -21.40 -5.55
N VAL A 39 3.00 -20.95 -4.32
CA VAL A 39 2.00 -21.53 -3.41
C VAL A 39 0.58 -21.42 -3.98
N HIS A 40 0.27 -20.34 -4.69
CA HIS A 40 -1.03 -20.12 -5.33
C HIS A 40 -1.05 -20.50 -6.81
N GLU A 41 0.02 -21.17 -7.30
CA GLU A 41 0.09 -21.79 -8.63
C GLU A 41 -0.25 -20.80 -9.75
N PHE A 42 0.38 -19.63 -9.74
CA PHE A 42 0.22 -18.62 -10.78
C PHE A 42 0.85 -19.10 -12.09
N GLU A 43 0.18 -18.78 -13.20
CA GLU A 43 0.69 -19.06 -14.53
C GLU A 43 2.05 -18.39 -14.77
N LYS A 44 2.92 -19.07 -15.53
CA LYS A 44 4.25 -18.61 -15.90
C LYS A 44 4.35 -18.48 -17.42
N PRO A 45 5.01 -17.43 -17.95
CA PRO A 45 5.74 -16.38 -17.23
C PRO A 45 4.84 -15.35 -16.53
N ASN A 46 3.59 -15.19 -16.96
CA ASN A 46 2.67 -14.19 -16.43
C ASN A 46 1.29 -14.79 -16.17
N ASP A 47 0.67 -14.41 -15.04
CA ASP A 47 -0.72 -14.73 -14.72
C ASP A 47 -1.58 -13.48 -14.90
N LYS A 48 -2.44 -13.50 -15.93
CA LYS A 48 -3.29 -12.35 -16.26
C LYS A 48 -4.23 -11.99 -15.10
N LYS A 49 -4.79 -12.98 -14.41
CA LYS A 49 -5.74 -12.73 -13.30
C LYS A 49 -5.04 -12.09 -12.11
N ALA A 50 -3.81 -12.50 -11.83
CA ALA A 50 -2.99 -11.89 -10.79
C ALA A 50 -2.68 -10.41 -11.09
N LEU A 51 -2.33 -10.11 -12.35
CA LEU A 51 -2.08 -8.73 -12.79
C LEU A 51 -3.36 -7.89 -12.77
N ASP A 52 -4.48 -8.44 -13.23
CA ASP A 52 -5.77 -7.74 -13.18
C ASP A 52 -6.20 -7.46 -11.74
N LEU A 53 -5.93 -8.36 -10.79
CA LEU A 53 -6.15 -8.11 -9.35
C LEU A 53 -5.26 -6.98 -8.82
N MET A 54 -3.97 -6.95 -9.18
CA MET A 54 -3.08 -5.82 -8.83
C MET A 54 -3.60 -4.50 -9.40
N ASN A 55 -4.09 -4.50 -10.65
CA ASN A 55 -4.70 -3.34 -11.30
C ASN A 55 -5.95 -2.86 -10.55
N GLN A 56 -6.82 -3.79 -10.09
CA GLN A 56 -7.99 -3.45 -9.28
C GLN A 56 -7.62 -2.83 -7.93
N CYS A 57 -6.51 -3.28 -7.32
CA CYS A 57 -6.00 -2.69 -6.08
C CYS A 57 -5.51 -1.25 -6.34
N ALA A 58 -4.80 -1.02 -7.43
CA ALA A 58 -4.33 0.31 -7.82
C ALA A 58 -5.49 1.27 -8.15
N MET A 59 -6.53 0.80 -8.85
CA MET A 59 -7.75 1.58 -9.07
C MET A 59 -8.39 2.01 -7.75
N ALA A 60 -8.53 1.08 -6.80
CA ALA A 60 -9.11 1.39 -5.49
C ALA A 60 -8.29 2.44 -4.72
N VAL A 61 -6.96 2.38 -4.77
CA VAL A 61 -6.08 3.41 -4.17
C VAL A 61 -6.30 4.79 -4.81
N ILE A 62 -6.42 4.86 -6.14
CA ILE A 62 -6.67 6.12 -6.87
C ILE A 62 -8.07 6.67 -6.57
N GLU A 63 -9.07 5.80 -6.42
CA GLU A 63 -10.43 6.18 -6.08
C GLU A 63 -10.53 6.71 -4.65
N GLU A 64 -9.91 6.02 -3.70
CA GLU A 64 -9.89 6.40 -2.27
C GLU A 64 -9.10 7.68 -2.02
N TYR A 65 -7.98 7.90 -2.74
CA TYR A 65 -7.10 9.04 -2.54
C TYR A 65 -7.03 9.94 -3.78
N PRO A 66 -7.87 11.00 -3.85
CA PRO A 66 -7.90 11.92 -5.00
C PRO A 66 -6.59 12.67 -5.28
N ASP A 67 -5.67 12.73 -4.33
CA ASP A 67 -4.35 13.33 -4.52
C ASP A 67 -3.42 12.45 -5.36
N VAL A 68 -3.71 11.16 -5.52
CA VAL A 68 -3.03 10.26 -6.44
C VAL A 68 -3.59 10.48 -7.84
N VAL A 69 -2.74 10.94 -8.74
CA VAL A 69 -3.16 11.40 -10.09
C VAL A 69 -2.70 10.48 -11.20
N PHE A 70 -1.68 9.66 -10.95
CA PHE A 70 -1.16 8.69 -11.89
C PHE A 70 -0.62 7.48 -11.14
N SER A 71 -0.76 6.28 -11.70
CA SER A 71 -0.03 5.11 -11.25
C SER A 71 0.49 4.27 -12.41
N TYR A 72 1.55 3.52 -12.17
CA TYR A 72 2.11 2.55 -13.09
C TYR A 72 2.50 1.28 -12.35
N GLY A 73 2.13 0.11 -12.86
CA GLY A 73 2.47 -1.17 -12.25
C GLY A 73 2.72 -2.29 -13.27
N TYR A 74 3.53 -3.24 -12.85
CA TYR A 74 3.83 -4.49 -13.55
C TYR A 74 4.31 -5.52 -12.52
N SER A 75 4.26 -6.82 -12.86
CA SER A 75 4.58 -7.90 -11.93
C SER A 75 3.81 -7.72 -10.60
N ASP A 76 4.52 -7.65 -9.50
CA ASP A 76 4.08 -7.50 -8.11
C ASP A 76 4.38 -6.09 -7.56
N GLU A 77 4.65 -5.10 -8.43
CA GLU A 77 4.90 -3.71 -8.04
C GLU A 77 3.91 -2.71 -8.65
N TYR A 78 3.67 -1.63 -7.90
CA TYR A 78 2.88 -0.49 -8.33
C TYR A 78 3.46 0.82 -7.78
N SER A 79 3.54 1.83 -8.63
CA SER A 79 4.03 3.17 -8.31
C SER A 79 2.89 4.17 -8.43
N PHE A 80 2.67 5.00 -7.41
CA PHE A 80 1.59 5.98 -7.34
C PHE A 80 2.17 7.38 -7.20
N VAL A 81 1.80 8.28 -8.11
CA VAL A 81 2.29 9.65 -8.17
C VAL A 81 1.23 10.58 -7.59
N LEU A 82 1.61 11.35 -6.57
CA LEU A 82 0.76 12.38 -6.00
C LEU A 82 0.93 13.70 -6.76
N LYS A 83 -0.16 14.48 -6.85
CA LYS A 83 -0.13 15.81 -7.48
C LYS A 83 0.90 16.74 -6.81
N LYS A 84 1.46 17.67 -7.60
CA LYS A 84 2.54 18.56 -7.14
C LYS A 84 2.18 19.38 -5.91
N THR A 85 0.92 19.78 -5.80
CA THR A 85 0.39 20.63 -4.71
C THR A 85 -0.11 19.84 -3.50
N SER A 86 0.11 18.52 -3.46
CA SER A 86 -0.44 17.66 -2.41
C SER A 86 0.04 18.08 -1.02
N LYS A 87 -0.95 18.23 -0.12
CA LYS A 87 -0.77 18.37 1.33
C LYS A 87 -1.28 17.12 2.07
N PHE A 88 -1.46 16.01 1.33
CA PHE A 88 -2.03 14.77 1.85
C PHE A 88 -1.27 14.33 3.10
N TYR A 89 -1.98 14.16 4.22
CA TYR A 89 -1.42 13.87 5.54
C TYR A 89 -0.24 14.76 5.98
N GLN A 90 -0.25 16.04 5.63
CA GLN A 90 0.86 16.96 5.89
C GLN A 90 2.19 16.45 5.33
N ARG A 91 2.13 15.68 4.24
CA ARG A 91 3.30 15.14 3.54
C ARG A 91 4.17 14.21 4.39
N ARG A 92 3.66 13.68 5.50
CA ARG A 92 4.36 12.71 6.36
C ARG A 92 4.56 11.38 5.64
N SER A 93 5.82 11.04 5.37
CA SER A 93 6.24 9.90 4.55
C SER A 93 5.66 8.56 5.06
N SER A 94 5.80 8.29 6.36
CA SER A 94 5.29 7.08 7.02
C SER A 94 3.77 6.97 6.89
N LYS A 95 3.03 8.04 7.16
CA LYS A 95 1.56 8.07 7.06
C LYS A 95 1.10 7.81 5.63
N ILE A 96 1.66 8.51 4.65
CA ILE A 96 1.29 8.34 3.24
C ILE A 96 1.57 6.91 2.77
N SER A 97 2.80 6.43 2.99
CA SER A 97 3.24 5.11 2.56
C SER A 97 2.40 3.99 3.18
N SER A 98 2.19 4.03 4.50
CA SER A 98 1.47 2.98 5.24
C SER A 98 -0.02 2.90 4.91
N VAL A 99 -0.70 4.04 4.81
CA VAL A 99 -2.14 4.12 4.49
C VAL A 99 -2.42 3.59 3.08
N MET A 100 -1.56 3.93 2.11
CA MET A 100 -1.71 3.46 0.74
C MET A 100 -1.45 1.96 0.62
N VAL A 101 -0.40 1.43 1.26
CA VAL A 101 -0.13 -0.01 1.22
C VAL A 101 -1.18 -0.82 1.98
N SER A 102 -1.75 -0.26 3.05
CA SER A 102 -2.83 -0.87 3.81
C SER A 102 -4.07 -1.09 2.93
N ILE A 103 -4.58 -0.03 2.27
CA ILE A 103 -5.70 -0.16 1.33
C ILE A 103 -5.38 -1.12 0.21
N PHE A 104 -4.20 -1.02 -0.40
CA PHE A 104 -3.79 -1.91 -1.48
C PHE A 104 -3.90 -3.39 -1.05
N SER A 105 -3.36 -3.71 0.13
CA SER A 105 -3.37 -5.07 0.67
C SER A 105 -4.75 -5.56 1.08
N SER A 106 -5.57 -4.72 1.71
CA SER A 106 -6.94 -5.08 2.09
C SER A 106 -7.83 -5.30 0.87
N VAL A 107 -7.68 -4.50 -0.18
CA VAL A 107 -8.40 -4.69 -1.45
C VAL A 107 -7.96 -5.98 -2.14
N TYR A 108 -6.65 -6.30 -2.12
CA TYR A 108 -6.12 -7.53 -2.71
C TYR A 108 -6.79 -8.77 -2.11
N VAL A 109 -6.89 -8.83 -0.78
CA VAL A 109 -7.58 -9.92 -0.07
C VAL A 109 -9.07 -9.91 -0.37
N THR A 110 -9.72 -8.75 -0.30
CA THR A 110 -11.17 -8.61 -0.49
C THR A 110 -11.60 -9.10 -1.88
N LYS A 111 -10.84 -8.72 -2.92
CA LYS A 111 -11.13 -9.08 -4.32
C LYS A 111 -10.57 -10.43 -4.75
N TRP A 112 -9.79 -11.13 -3.92
CA TRP A 112 -9.17 -12.40 -4.30
C TRP A 112 -10.15 -13.40 -4.93
N LYS A 113 -11.31 -13.61 -4.30
CA LYS A 113 -12.31 -14.58 -4.76
C LYS A 113 -13.01 -14.18 -6.07
N GLU A 114 -13.02 -12.89 -6.42
CA GLU A 114 -13.52 -12.41 -7.71
C GLU A 114 -12.61 -12.86 -8.86
N PHE A 115 -11.30 -12.82 -8.65
CA PHE A 115 -10.29 -13.19 -9.65
C PHE A 115 -9.95 -14.68 -9.64
N PHE A 116 -10.00 -15.30 -8.46
CA PHE A 116 -9.64 -16.70 -8.23
C PHE A 116 -10.75 -17.45 -7.47
N PRO A 117 -11.93 -17.67 -8.09
CA PRO A 117 -13.07 -18.29 -7.41
C PRO A 117 -12.75 -19.69 -6.86
N CYS A 118 -11.96 -20.46 -7.63
CA CYS A 118 -11.58 -21.84 -7.27
C CYS A 118 -10.25 -21.95 -6.50
N LYS A 119 -9.54 -20.85 -6.23
CA LYS A 119 -8.31 -20.89 -5.42
C LYS A 119 -8.56 -20.26 -4.05
N GLU A 120 -8.14 -20.95 -3.01
CA GLU A 120 -8.11 -20.39 -1.67
C GLU A 120 -6.88 -19.51 -1.48
N LEU A 121 -7.05 -18.38 -0.80
CA LEU A 121 -5.92 -17.55 -0.36
C LEU A 121 -5.32 -18.20 0.88
N ARG A 122 -4.24 -18.96 0.70
CA ARG A 122 -3.68 -19.85 1.75
C ARG A 122 -3.06 -19.08 2.91
N TYR A 123 -2.52 -17.90 2.64
CA TYR A 123 -1.93 -17.02 3.65
C TYR A 123 -2.05 -15.55 3.21
N PRO A 124 -2.05 -14.59 4.16
CA PRO A 124 -2.18 -13.16 3.85
C PRO A 124 -1.04 -12.68 2.94
N PRO A 125 -1.35 -11.97 1.84
CA PRO A 125 -0.33 -11.27 1.10
C PRO A 125 0.22 -10.13 1.95
N SER A 126 1.50 -9.83 1.79
CA SER A 126 2.16 -8.69 2.42
C SER A 126 2.90 -7.90 1.35
N PHE A 127 2.89 -6.58 1.49
CA PHE A 127 3.53 -5.66 0.58
C PHE A 127 4.42 -4.70 1.37
N ARG A 128 5.51 -4.30 0.74
CA ARG A 128 6.39 -3.23 1.21
C ARG A 128 6.08 -1.97 0.45
N SER A 129 6.33 -0.83 1.07
CA SER A 129 6.13 0.47 0.47
C SER A 129 7.24 1.43 0.84
N ARG A 130 7.62 2.28 -0.11
CA ARG A 130 8.59 3.37 0.06
C ARG A 130 8.18 4.62 -0.70
N ILE A 131 8.59 5.76 -0.17
CA ILE A 131 8.49 7.04 -0.85
C ILE A 131 9.74 7.25 -1.70
N VAL A 132 9.53 7.67 -2.95
CA VAL A 132 10.56 8.19 -3.85
C VAL A 132 10.29 9.68 -4.02
N CYS A 133 11.28 10.50 -3.67
CA CYS A 133 11.19 11.95 -3.76
C CYS A 133 11.73 12.40 -5.12
N CYS A 134 10.86 12.80 -6.03
CA CYS A 134 11.29 13.33 -7.33
C CYS A 134 11.41 14.86 -7.24
N ALA A 135 12.63 15.39 -7.26
CA ALA A 135 12.90 16.82 -7.10
C ALA A 135 12.30 17.69 -8.23
N SER A 136 12.05 17.09 -9.39
CA SER A 136 11.46 17.76 -10.55
C SER A 136 10.62 16.80 -11.40
N ILE A 137 9.95 17.34 -12.42
CA ILE A 137 9.14 16.55 -13.35
C ILE A 137 10.02 15.66 -14.25
N GLU A 138 11.24 16.08 -14.53
CA GLU A 138 12.25 15.31 -15.27
C GLU A 138 12.72 14.08 -14.48
N VAL A 139 12.88 14.22 -13.16
CA VAL A 139 13.19 13.08 -12.28
C VAL A 139 12.03 12.08 -12.25
N LEU A 140 10.78 12.57 -12.24
CA LEU A 140 9.60 11.70 -12.36
C LEU A 140 9.58 10.98 -13.72
N GLN A 141 9.83 11.69 -14.81
CA GLN A 141 9.89 11.11 -16.16
C GLN A 141 10.94 9.99 -16.24
N ALA A 142 12.16 10.27 -15.75
CA ALA A 142 13.25 9.29 -15.71
C ALA A 142 12.89 8.07 -14.85
N TYR A 143 12.23 8.29 -13.70
CA TYR A 143 11.72 7.22 -12.85
C TYR A 143 10.71 6.33 -13.59
N LEU A 144 9.70 6.92 -14.25
CA LEU A 144 8.69 6.15 -15.00
C LEU A 144 9.32 5.40 -16.17
N ALA A 145 10.22 6.03 -16.92
CA ALA A 145 10.98 5.39 -17.99
C ALA A 145 11.79 4.20 -17.47
N TRP A 146 12.42 4.33 -16.30
CA TRP A 146 13.16 3.26 -15.65
C TRP A 146 12.25 2.09 -15.26
N ARG A 147 11.08 2.35 -14.68
CA ARG A 147 10.11 1.28 -14.32
C ARG A 147 9.57 0.58 -15.55
N GLN A 148 9.29 1.30 -16.63
CA GLN A 148 8.82 0.70 -17.87
C GLN A 148 9.88 -0.12 -18.59
N LYS A 149 11.13 0.35 -18.62
CA LYS A 149 12.26 -0.43 -19.14
C LYS A 149 12.47 -1.73 -18.35
N ASP A 150 12.35 -1.65 -17.02
CA ASP A 150 12.49 -2.81 -16.14
C ASP A 150 11.38 -3.85 -16.40
N CYS A 151 10.13 -3.40 -16.60
CA CYS A 151 9.02 -4.25 -17.04
C CYS A 151 9.35 -5.02 -18.33
N HIS A 152 9.79 -4.31 -19.37
CA HIS A 152 10.13 -4.92 -20.66
C HIS A 152 11.25 -5.96 -20.54
N VAL A 153 12.36 -5.58 -19.88
CA VAL A 153 13.54 -6.44 -19.72
C VAL A 153 13.19 -7.70 -18.91
N GLN A 154 12.46 -7.55 -17.81
CA GLN A 154 12.07 -8.67 -16.95
C GLN A 154 11.05 -9.59 -17.64
N ASN A 155 10.04 -9.03 -18.30
CA ASN A 155 9.04 -9.83 -18.99
C ASN A 155 9.66 -10.64 -20.13
N GLN A 156 10.52 -10.02 -20.94
CA GLN A 156 11.23 -10.71 -22.01
C GLN A 156 12.11 -11.85 -21.47
N TYR A 157 12.91 -11.56 -20.43
CA TYR A 157 13.73 -12.59 -19.76
C TYR A 157 12.88 -13.74 -19.23
N ASN A 158 11.82 -13.44 -18.48
CA ASN A 158 10.93 -14.45 -17.90
C ASN A 158 10.24 -15.29 -18.98
N THR A 159 9.83 -14.67 -20.09
CA THR A 159 9.24 -15.39 -21.22
C THR A 159 10.24 -16.38 -21.79
N CYS A 160 11.47 -15.95 -22.13
CA CYS A 160 12.52 -16.87 -22.59
C CYS A 160 12.78 -17.99 -21.59
N PHE A 161 12.91 -17.64 -20.31
CA PHE A 161 13.23 -18.57 -19.23
C PHE A 161 12.18 -19.68 -19.12
N TRP A 162 10.90 -19.30 -19.04
CA TRP A 162 9.83 -20.28 -18.89
C TRP A 162 9.56 -21.08 -20.16
N GLU A 163 9.80 -20.52 -21.35
CA GLU A 163 9.71 -21.27 -22.61
C GLU A 163 10.83 -22.31 -22.74
N LEU A 164 12.05 -21.97 -22.34
CA LEU A 164 13.17 -22.93 -22.24
C LEU A 164 12.85 -24.08 -21.27
N VAL A 165 12.23 -23.78 -20.13
CA VAL A 165 11.88 -24.80 -19.13
C VAL A 165 10.70 -25.66 -19.60
N THR A 166 9.62 -25.03 -20.07
CA THR A 166 8.35 -25.74 -20.35
C THR A 166 8.31 -26.40 -21.72
N LYS A 167 8.82 -25.74 -22.77
CA LYS A 167 8.84 -26.27 -24.14
C LYS A 167 10.22 -26.78 -24.54
N GLY A 168 11.29 -26.14 -24.07
CA GLY A 168 12.67 -26.53 -24.36
C GLY A 168 13.20 -27.71 -23.55
N GLY A 169 12.45 -28.18 -22.54
CA GLY A 169 12.83 -29.32 -21.69
C GLY A 169 14.07 -29.05 -20.82
N LYS A 170 14.45 -27.78 -20.63
CA LYS A 170 15.60 -27.39 -19.81
C LYS A 170 15.25 -27.37 -18.33
N THR A 171 16.22 -27.67 -17.49
CA THR A 171 16.12 -27.37 -16.06
C THR A 171 16.20 -25.86 -15.81
N GLU A 172 15.74 -25.40 -14.64
CA GLU A 172 15.85 -23.98 -14.27
C GLU A 172 17.31 -23.49 -14.28
N MET A 173 18.27 -24.33 -13.89
CA MET A 173 19.70 -23.98 -13.90
C MET A 173 20.25 -23.84 -15.32
N GLU A 174 19.89 -24.75 -16.22
CA GLU A 174 20.31 -24.67 -17.63
C GLU A 174 19.70 -23.45 -18.32
N ALA A 175 18.42 -23.16 -18.06
CA ALA A 175 17.77 -21.97 -18.61
C ALA A 175 18.41 -20.67 -18.10
N GLN A 176 18.82 -20.63 -16.81
CA GLN A 176 19.57 -19.51 -16.26
C GLN A 176 20.92 -19.33 -16.95
N GLU A 177 21.69 -20.40 -17.15
CA GLU A 177 23.02 -20.30 -17.76
C GLU A 177 22.94 -19.89 -19.24
N ILE A 178 21.93 -20.37 -19.99
CA ILE A 178 21.68 -19.95 -21.38
C ILE A 178 21.39 -18.44 -21.46
N LEU A 179 20.63 -17.90 -20.51
CA LEU A 179 20.18 -16.51 -20.55
C LEU A 179 21.09 -15.50 -19.82
N LYS A 180 22.14 -15.98 -19.15
CA LYS A 180 23.00 -15.18 -18.26
C LYS A 180 23.60 -13.95 -18.92
N ASP A 181 24.13 -14.12 -20.12
CA ASP A 181 24.78 -13.05 -20.90
C ASP A 181 23.94 -12.60 -22.11
N ALA A 182 22.71 -13.10 -22.23
CA ALA A 182 21.84 -12.82 -23.37
C ALA A 182 21.31 -11.37 -23.34
N LYS A 183 21.61 -10.63 -24.41
CA LYS A 183 21.06 -9.28 -24.65
C LYS A 183 19.61 -9.38 -25.13
N GLU A 184 18.97 -8.22 -25.24
CA GLU A 184 17.58 -8.11 -25.69
C GLU A 184 17.36 -8.70 -27.10
N GLN A 185 18.30 -8.50 -28.01
CA GLN A 185 18.26 -9.05 -29.37
C GLN A 185 18.37 -10.58 -29.34
N ASP A 186 19.36 -11.11 -28.60
CA ASP A 186 19.57 -12.56 -28.44
C ASP A 186 18.31 -13.25 -27.88
N ARG A 187 17.63 -12.60 -26.92
CA ARG A 187 16.36 -13.09 -26.35
C ARG A 187 15.21 -13.11 -27.35
N ASN A 188 15.09 -12.07 -28.18
CA ASN A 188 14.08 -12.04 -29.24
C ASN A 188 14.34 -13.12 -30.29
N GLU A 189 15.59 -13.29 -30.71
CA GLU A 189 15.97 -14.34 -31.67
C GLU A 189 15.70 -15.73 -31.09
N LEU A 190 16.02 -15.97 -29.82
CA LEU A 190 15.74 -17.23 -29.13
C LEU A 190 14.24 -17.54 -29.10
N LEU A 191 13.40 -16.57 -28.72
CA LEU A 191 11.94 -16.74 -28.72
C LEU A 191 11.39 -17.07 -30.11
N PHE A 192 11.87 -16.36 -31.13
CA PHE A 192 11.38 -16.51 -32.48
C PHE A 192 11.86 -17.82 -33.12
N GLN A 193 13.16 -18.12 -33.05
CA GLN A 193 13.75 -19.26 -33.75
C GLN A 193 13.42 -20.60 -33.08
N GLN A 194 13.43 -20.67 -31.74
CA GLN A 194 13.21 -21.94 -31.03
C GLN A 194 11.74 -22.20 -30.71
N PHE A 195 10.97 -21.16 -30.45
CA PHE A 195 9.59 -21.30 -29.97
C PHE A 195 8.55 -20.71 -30.92
N GLY A 196 8.96 -20.05 -32.01
CA GLY A 196 8.03 -19.41 -32.94
C GLY A 196 7.27 -18.24 -32.32
N ILE A 197 7.77 -17.66 -31.23
CA ILE A 197 7.10 -16.59 -30.49
C ILE A 197 7.61 -15.24 -30.97
N ASN A 198 6.74 -14.45 -31.61
CA ASN A 198 7.00 -13.03 -31.83
C ASN A 198 6.68 -12.26 -30.54
N TYR A 199 7.73 -11.83 -29.81
CA TYR A 199 7.55 -11.08 -28.57
C TYR A 199 6.66 -9.84 -28.78
N ASN A 200 6.76 -9.15 -29.92
CA ASN A 200 5.96 -7.95 -30.18
C ASN A 200 4.45 -8.21 -30.31
N GLU A 201 4.04 -9.46 -30.50
CA GLU A 201 2.63 -9.85 -30.56
C GLU A 201 2.09 -10.32 -29.20
N CYS A 202 2.97 -10.49 -28.20
CA CYS A 202 2.53 -10.79 -26.84
C CYS A 202 1.66 -9.65 -26.29
N LEU A 203 0.70 -10.02 -25.42
CA LEU A 203 -0.24 -9.09 -24.79
C LEU A 203 0.48 -7.86 -24.21
N ALA A 204 0.00 -6.67 -24.60
CA ALA A 204 0.58 -5.40 -24.16
C ALA A 204 0.64 -5.27 -22.63
N LEU A 205 -0.32 -5.86 -21.91
CA LEU A 205 -0.32 -5.95 -20.44
C LEU A 205 1.00 -6.51 -19.88
N PHE A 206 1.56 -7.55 -20.51
CA PHE A 206 2.78 -8.21 -20.04
C PHE A 206 4.03 -7.43 -20.46
N ARG A 207 4.02 -6.83 -21.64
CA ARG A 207 5.19 -6.13 -22.19
C ARG A 207 5.37 -4.73 -21.63
N GLN A 208 4.28 -3.99 -21.49
CA GLN A 208 4.27 -2.56 -21.24
C GLN A 208 3.82 -2.20 -19.83
N GLY A 209 3.32 -3.18 -19.06
CA GLY A 209 2.68 -2.94 -17.77
C GLY A 209 1.31 -2.26 -17.93
N THR A 210 0.83 -1.67 -16.83
CA THR A 210 -0.45 -0.94 -16.79
C THR A 210 -0.23 0.42 -16.15
N CYS A 211 -0.73 1.48 -16.79
CA CYS A 211 -0.86 2.78 -16.15
C CYS A 211 -2.33 3.10 -15.87
N ILE A 212 -2.60 3.79 -14.77
CA ILE A 212 -3.96 4.12 -14.34
C ILE A 212 -3.99 5.57 -13.91
N PHE A 213 -4.92 6.35 -14.45
CA PHE A 213 -5.16 7.73 -14.04
C PHE A 213 -6.61 8.11 -14.30
N LYS A 214 -7.05 9.23 -13.71
CA LYS A 214 -8.43 9.70 -13.87
C LYS A 214 -8.57 10.50 -15.15
N MET A 215 -9.51 10.09 -16.01
CA MET A 215 -9.94 10.84 -17.18
C MET A 215 -11.35 11.39 -17.01
N GLN A 216 -11.63 12.51 -17.68
CA GLN A 216 -13.00 12.99 -17.81
C GLN A 216 -13.75 12.10 -18.78
N VAL A 217 -14.80 11.45 -18.30
CA VAL A 217 -15.71 10.62 -19.09
C VAL A 217 -17.13 11.14 -18.95
N GLU A 218 -17.91 11.07 -20.02
CA GLU A 218 -19.36 11.29 -19.95
C GLU A 218 -20.02 10.10 -19.25
N ASP A 219 -20.64 10.35 -18.10
CA ASP A 219 -21.35 9.34 -17.33
C ASP A 219 -22.85 9.64 -17.31
N VAL A 220 -23.69 8.63 -17.54
CA VAL A 220 -25.15 8.76 -17.48
C VAL A 220 -25.58 8.67 -16.03
N VAL A 221 -25.93 9.81 -15.44
CA VAL A 221 -26.21 9.89 -13.99
C VAL A 221 -27.64 9.51 -13.66
N LYS A 222 -28.57 9.75 -14.59
CA LYS A 222 -29.98 9.40 -14.47
C LYS A 222 -30.63 9.42 -15.84
N TYR A 223 -31.78 8.77 -15.95
CA TYR A 223 -32.68 8.94 -17.08
C TYR A 223 -33.80 9.91 -16.67
N ASN A 224 -34.16 10.83 -17.57
CA ASN A 224 -35.35 11.65 -17.40
C ASN A 224 -36.62 10.78 -17.55
N LYS A 225 -37.78 11.32 -17.18
CA LYS A 225 -39.07 10.60 -17.28
C LYS A 225 -39.43 10.16 -18.71
N ASP A 226 -38.82 10.79 -19.71
CA ASP A 226 -38.94 10.49 -21.15
C ASP A 226 -37.89 9.48 -21.65
N GLY A 227 -37.06 8.92 -20.76
CA GLY A 227 -35.99 7.98 -21.12
C GLY A 227 -34.72 8.64 -21.65
N THR A 228 -34.62 9.98 -21.67
CA THR A 228 -33.40 10.65 -22.13
C THR A 228 -32.28 10.57 -21.07
N PRO A 229 -31.04 10.16 -21.44
CA PRO A 229 -29.93 10.06 -20.50
C PRO A 229 -29.38 11.44 -20.13
N VAL A 230 -29.36 11.75 -18.83
CA VAL A 230 -28.69 12.94 -18.31
C VAL A 230 -27.22 12.62 -18.09
N LYS A 231 -26.41 13.03 -19.06
CA LYS A 231 -24.95 12.87 -19.03
C LYS A 231 -24.30 13.97 -18.20
N ARG A 232 -23.29 13.61 -17.40
CA ARG A 232 -22.38 14.55 -16.73
C ARG A 232 -20.95 14.10 -16.92
N LEU A 233 -20.04 15.05 -17.10
CA LEU A 233 -18.61 14.79 -17.06
C LEU A 233 -18.18 14.42 -15.64
N ARG A 234 -17.61 13.23 -15.48
CA ARG A 234 -17.04 12.73 -14.23
C ARG A 234 -15.61 12.28 -14.44
N ARG A 235 -14.79 12.41 -13.40
CA ARG A 235 -13.42 11.87 -13.39
C ARG A 235 -13.49 10.41 -12.95
N LYS A 236 -13.21 9.48 -13.85
CA LYS A 236 -13.16 8.03 -13.56
C LYS A 236 -11.75 7.50 -13.79
N ALA A 237 -11.29 6.62 -12.91
CA ALA A 237 -10.03 5.91 -13.12
C ALA A 237 -10.19 4.92 -14.28
N SER A 238 -9.17 4.82 -15.13
CA SER A 238 -9.15 3.88 -16.25
C SER A 238 -7.74 3.36 -16.46
N ASP A 239 -7.62 2.11 -16.88
CA ASP A 239 -6.33 1.50 -17.22
C ASP A 239 -5.95 1.79 -18.67
N PHE A 240 -4.68 2.12 -18.88
CA PHE A 240 -4.09 2.42 -20.17
C PHE A 240 -2.79 1.62 -20.33
N ARG A 241 -2.46 1.34 -21.58
CA ARG A 241 -1.23 0.65 -22.00
C ARG A 241 -0.60 1.49 -23.09
N SER A 242 0.71 1.72 -22.98
CA SER A 242 1.46 2.54 -23.91
C SER A 242 2.88 2.01 -24.00
N GLU A 243 3.48 2.03 -25.18
CA GLU A 243 4.88 1.66 -25.40
C GLU A 243 5.86 2.59 -24.67
N ASN A 244 5.46 3.85 -24.46
CA ASN A 244 6.30 4.85 -23.81
C ASN A 244 5.46 5.78 -22.92
N ILE A 245 5.22 5.38 -21.66
CA ILE A 245 4.48 6.19 -20.69
C ILE A 245 5.27 7.43 -20.22
N ALA A 246 6.58 7.43 -20.41
CA ALA A 246 7.46 8.56 -20.13
C ALA A 246 7.67 9.45 -21.38
N GLY A 247 6.99 9.13 -22.49
CA GLY A 247 7.07 9.87 -23.73
C GLY A 247 6.23 11.15 -23.65
N ARG A 248 6.72 12.18 -24.34
CA ARG A 248 6.06 13.48 -24.43
C ARG A 248 4.67 13.35 -25.06
N SER A 249 4.53 12.56 -26.13
CA SER A 249 3.26 12.34 -26.83
C SER A 249 2.21 11.80 -25.88
N PHE A 250 2.50 10.67 -25.23
CA PHE A 250 1.61 10.06 -24.25
C PHE A 250 1.28 11.03 -23.10
N TRP A 251 2.29 11.60 -22.44
CA TRP A 251 2.07 12.38 -21.22
C TRP A 251 1.34 13.69 -21.47
N ASN A 252 1.73 14.43 -22.52
CA ASN A 252 1.21 15.76 -22.77
C ASN A 252 -0.15 15.75 -23.50
N GLU A 253 -0.57 14.63 -24.07
CA GLU A 253 -1.94 14.48 -24.60
C GLU A 253 -2.99 14.43 -23.48
N HIS A 254 -2.60 14.03 -22.28
CA HIS A 254 -3.50 13.90 -21.14
C HIS A 254 -3.56 15.19 -20.29
N ALA A 255 -4.56 16.04 -20.57
CA ALA A 255 -4.77 17.32 -19.89
C ALA A 255 -4.84 17.23 -18.35
N SER A 256 -5.30 16.10 -17.78
CA SER A 256 -5.31 15.88 -16.33
C SER A 256 -3.90 15.78 -15.75
N LEU A 257 -2.98 15.09 -16.43
CA LEU A 257 -1.60 14.95 -16.00
C LEU A 257 -0.85 16.28 -16.13
N LEU A 258 -1.00 16.97 -17.27
CA LEU A 258 -0.43 18.29 -17.49
C LEU A 258 -0.82 19.29 -16.40
N LYS A 259 -2.09 19.29 -15.99
CA LYS A 259 -2.59 20.23 -14.98
C LYS A 259 -2.04 19.93 -13.58
N GLU A 260 -1.97 18.66 -13.19
CA GLU A 260 -1.67 18.27 -11.80
C GLU A 260 -0.17 18.06 -11.54
N LEU A 261 0.60 17.69 -12.57
CA LEU A 261 2.04 17.37 -12.48
C LEU A 261 2.94 18.27 -13.34
N GLY A 262 2.42 18.80 -14.45
CA GLY A 262 3.20 19.46 -15.49
C GLY A 262 3.48 18.55 -16.68
N GLY A 263 4.06 19.10 -17.74
CA GLY A 263 4.40 18.36 -18.97
C GLY A 263 5.86 17.95 -19.05
N PHE A 264 6.15 16.99 -19.91
CA PHE A 264 7.51 16.63 -20.29
C PHE A 264 7.97 17.52 -21.45
N SER A 265 9.15 18.12 -21.32
CA SER A 265 9.76 18.99 -22.32
C SER A 265 10.37 18.20 -23.48
N GLU A 266 11.12 17.15 -23.14
CA GLU A 266 11.85 16.28 -24.05
C GLU A 266 11.54 14.81 -23.74
N ASP A 267 11.79 13.91 -24.68
CA ASP A 267 11.71 12.47 -24.42
C ASP A 267 12.96 11.99 -23.66
N CYS A 268 12.77 11.03 -22.76
CA CYS A 268 13.89 10.47 -22.00
C CYS A 268 14.76 9.57 -22.88
N VAL A 269 15.88 10.12 -23.41
CA VAL A 269 16.78 9.39 -24.34
C VAL A 269 17.70 8.41 -23.61
N LYS A 270 18.14 8.72 -22.39
CA LYS A 270 19.02 7.87 -21.58
C LYS A 270 18.58 7.83 -20.13
N ILE A 271 18.21 6.64 -19.67
CA ILE A 271 17.94 6.36 -18.27
C ILE A 271 19.27 5.99 -17.60
N ASN A 272 19.69 6.76 -16.60
CA ASN A 272 20.74 6.33 -15.67
C ASN A 272 20.06 5.84 -14.37
N PRO A 273 19.95 4.52 -14.14
CA PRO A 273 19.35 3.99 -12.92
C PRO A 273 20.05 4.45 -11.65
N ASP A 274 21.37 4.67 -11.69
CA ASP A 274 22.14 5.11 -10.51
C ASP A 274 21.81 6.55 -10.13
N TYR A 275 21.51 7.40 -11.12
CA TYR A 275 20.98 8.74 -10.87
C TYR A 275 19.64 8.65 -10.14
N ILE A 276 18.71 7.82 -10.60
CA ILE A 276 17.39 7.66 -9.94
C ILE A 276 17.54 7.05 -8.55
N ARG A 277 18.42 6.06 -8.39
CA ARG A 277 18.73 5.43 -7.09
C ARG A 277 19.22 6.45 -6.07
N SER A 278 19.89 7.53 -6.48
CA SER A 278 20.31 8.59 -5.57
C SER A 278 19.14 9.34 -4.91
N PHE A 279 17.94 9.29 -5.50
CA PHE A 279 16.71 9.86 -4.94
C PHE A 279 15.92 8.87 -4.08
N LEU A 280 16.37 7.61 -3.98
CA LEU A 280 15.80 6.59 -3.10
C LEU A 280 16.37 6.71 -1.68
N PHE A 281 16.22 7.89 -1.07
CA PHE A 281 16.64 8.07 0.33
C PHE A 281 15.85 7.13 1.24
N GLU A 282 16.55 6.26 1.96
CA GLU A 282 15.96 5.31 2.90
C GLU A 282 16.39 5.68 4.33
N SER A 283 15.46 6.23 5.11
CA SER A 283 15.69 6.50 6.53
C SER A 283 15.90 5.20 7.30
N LYS A 284 17.08 5.06 7.91
CA LYS A 284 17.43 3.94 8.78
C LYS A 284 17.20 4.33 10.23
N LEU A 285 16.54 3.46 10.97
CA LEU A 285 16.29 3.61 12.40
C LEU A 285 17.61 3.47 13.18
N MET A 286 17.79 4.34 14.18
CA MET A 286 19.01 4.38 15.01
C MET A 286 19.43 2.98 15.50
N PRO A 287 20.69 2.56 15.30
CA PRO A 287 21.18 1.28 15.81
C PRO A 287 21.06 1.18 17.33
N SER A 288 21.02 -0.04 17.87
CA SER A 288 21.06 -0.29 19.31
C SER A 288 19.91 0.34 20.12
N THR A 289 18.81 0.69 19.48
CA THR A 289 17.58 1.18 20.10
C THR A 289 16.44 0.17 19.93
N TRP A 290 15.53 0.14 20.91
CA TRP A 290 14.25 -0.55 20.77
C TRP A 290 13.43 0.12 19.67
N ILE A 291 12.85 -0.66 18.77
CA ILE A 291 11.95 -0.13 17.75
C ILE A 291 10.53 -0.45 18.18
N VAL A 292 9.66 0.57 18.19
CA VAL A 292 8.22 0.39 18.33
C VAL A 292 7.56 0.76 17.03
N ILE A 293 6.86 -0.21 16.43
CA ILE A 293 5.98 0.01 15.28
C ILE A 293 4.58 0.22 15.82
N ARG A 294 4.06 1.45 15.71
CA ARG A 294 2.67 1.74 16.05
C ARG A 294 1.83 1.64 14.78
N ILE A 295 0.77 0.85 14.83
CA ILE A 295 -0.31 0.80 13.85
C ILE A 295 -1.52 1.54 14.42
N ASP A 296 -2.23 2.28 13.57
CA ASP A 296 -3.37 3.12 13.94
C ASP A 296 -4.47 3.04 12.86
N GLY A 297 -5.73 3.01 13.29
CA GLY A 297 -6.89 2.87 12.41
C GLY A 297 -7.18 4.17 11.63
N CYS A 298 -7.11 4.11 10.31
CA CYS A 298 -7.38 5.28 9.49
C CYS A 298 -8.90 5.55 9.39
N HIS A 299 -9.36 6.67 9.96
CA HIS A 299 -10.79 7.05 10.01
C HIS A 299 -11.68 5.97 10.65
N PHE A 300 -11.15 5.25 11.64
CA PHE A 300 -11.79 4.04 12.18
C PHE A 300 -13.11 4.31 12.92
N HIS A 301 -13.35 5.54 13.38
CA HIS A 301 -14.65 5.94 13.92
C HIS A 301 -15.76 5.74 12.87
N ARG A 302 -15.53 6.14 11.62
CA ARG A 302 -16.46 5.95 10.50
C ARG A 302 -16.60 4.48 10.15
N PHE A 303 -15.49 3.74 10.18
CA PHE A 303 -15.49 2.29 9.96
C PHE A 303 -16.37 1.57 10.99
N SER A 304 -16.19 1.90 12.26
CA SER A 304 -16.96 1.33 13.36
C SER A 304 -18.45 1.69 13.28
N ASP A 305 -18.79 2.90 12.85
CA ASP A 305 -20.18 3.34 12.72
C ASP A 305 -20.86 2.68 11.52
N VAL A 306 -20.20 2.59 10.36
CA VAL A 306 -20.72 1.92 9.16
C VAL A 306 -20.92 0.42 9.39
N HIS A 307 -20.04 -0.21 10.16
CA HIS A 307 -20.16 -1.62 10.53
C HIS A 307 -20.91 -1.85 11.84
N GLU A 308 -21.53 -0.83 12.43
CA GLU A 308 -22.41 -0.96 13.60
C GLU A 308 -21.73 -1.72 14.76
N PHE A 309 -20.52 -1.28 15.13
CA PHE A 309 -19.83 -1.82 16.31
C PHE A 309 -20.47 -1.30 17.58
N ASN A 310 -20.57 -2.17 18.59
CA ASN A 310 -21.08 -1.84 19.90
C ASN A 310 -20.25 -0.72 20.56
N LYS A 311 -20.95 0.25 21.14
CA LYS A 311 -20.32 1.38 21.84
C LYS A 311 -20.54 1.26 23.35
N PRO A 312 -19.54 1.61 24.20
CA PRO A 312 -18.26 2.23 23.85
C PRO A 312 -17.24 1.25 23.24
N ASN A 313 -17.33 -0.03 23.57
CA ASN A 313 -16.37 -1.06 23.15
C ASN A 313 -17.11 -2.26 22.55
N ASP A 314 -16.65 -2.71 21.39
CA ASP A 314 -17.12 -3.93 20.76
C ASP A 314 -16.10 -5.04 20.98
N LYS A 315 -16.49 -6.06 21.75
CA LYS A 315 -15.59 -7.17 22.10
C LYS A 315 -15.11 -7.91 20.85
N GLN A 316 -16.00 -8.17 19.88
CA GLN A 316 -15.63 -8.87 18.66
C GLN A 316 -14.64 -8.05 17.82
N ALA A 317 -14.85 -6.73 17.71
CA ALA A 317 -13.91 -5.87 16.99
C ALA A 317 -12.52 -5.87 17.65
N LEU A 318 -12.45 -5.84 18.99
CA LEU A 318 -11.19 -5.93 19.73
C LEU A 318 -10.54 -7.32 19.59
N ASP A 319 -11.34 -8.39 19.64
CA ASP A 319 -10.84 -9.76 19.43
C ASP A 319 -10.25 -9.92 18.02
N LEU A 320 -10.85 -9.32 16.99
CA LEU A 320 -10.29 -9.32 15.64
C LEU A 320 -8.93 -8.61 15.58
N MET A 321 -8.81 -7.43 16.21
CA MET A 321 -7.52 -6.74 16.30
C MET A 321 -6.46 -7.58 17.04
N ASN A 322 -6.85 -8.26 18.13
CA ASN A 322 -5.98 -9.19 18.86
C ASN A 322 -5.51 -10.35 17.99
N LEU A 323 -6.40 -10.98 17.22
CA LEU A 323 -6.05 -12.07 16.31
C LEU A 323 -5.04 -11.61 15.25
N CYS A 324 -5.22 -10.41 14.69
CA CYS A 324 -4.25 -9.83 13.76
C CYS A 324 -2.88 -9.59 14.41
N ALA A 325 -2.86 -9.13 15.66
CA ALA A 325 -1.61 -8.91 16.40
C ALA A 325 -0.88 -10.22 16.72
N VAL A 326 -1.61 -11.28 17.08
CA VAL A 326 -1.04 -12.63 17.26
C VAL A 326 -0.39 -13.09 15.96
N ALA A 327 -1.07 -12.96 14.82
CA ALA A 327 -0.51 -13.33 13.53
C ALA A 327 0.74 -12.51 13.16
N VAL A 328 0.79 -11.21 13.52
CA VAL A 328 2.00 -10.39 13.33
C VAL A 328 3.16 -10.88 14.19
N LEU A 329 2.92 -11.30 15.43
CA LEU A 329 3.96 -11.88 16.29
C LEU A 329 4.50 -13.20 15.73
N GLU A 330 3.64 -14.03 15.15
CA GLU A 330 4.02 -15.30 14.52
C GLU A 330 4.82 -15.09 13.22
N GLU A 331 4.43 -14.11 12.41
CA GLU A 331 5.09 -13.82 11.13
C GLU A 331 6.43 -13.10 11.30
N PHE A 332 6.53 -12.16 12.25
CA PHE A 332 7.71 -11.31 12.44
C PHE A 332 8.42 -11.63 13.75
N GLN A 333 9.29 -12.65 13.70
CA GLN A 333 10.04 -13.23 14.84
C GLN A 333 10.95 -12.24 15.61
N ASP A 334 11.22 -11.06 15.04
CA ASP A 334 11.97 -9.98 15.68
C ASP A 334 11.11 -9.16 16.67
N ILE A 335 9.78 -9.24 16.56
CA ILE A 335 8.83 -8.64 17.48
C ILE A 335 8.72 -9.54 18.71
N ILE A 336 8.92 -8.96 19.89
CA ILE A 336 8.93 -9.70 21.18
C ILE A 336 7.72 -9.40 22.06
N PHE A 337 7.01 -8.33 21.76
CA PHE A 337 5.90 -7.86 22.56
C PHE A 337 4.94 -7.05 21.71
N SER A 338 3.64 -7.16 21.97
CA SER A 338 2.64 -6.28 21.39
C SER A 338 1.64 -5.82 22.44
N TYR A 339 1.10 -4.61 22.28
CA TYR A 339 0.06 -4.06 23.14
C TYR A 339 -0.97 -3.30 22.30
N GLY A 340 -2.24 -3.64 22.48
CA GLY A 340 -3.36 -3.06 21.73
C GLY A 340 -4.26 -2.19 22.59
N VAL A 341 -4.78 -1.12 22.00
CA VAL A 341 -5.79 -0.22 22.60
C VAL A 341 -6.70 0.27 21.49
N SER A 342 -8.01 0.02 21.61
CA SER A 342 -8.99 0.43 20.58
C SER A 342 -8.61 -0.12 19.19
N ASP A 343 -8.37 0.77 18.24
CA ASP A 343 -8.00 0.55 16.85
C ASP A 343 -6.48 0.68 16.61
N GLU A 344 -5.68 0.70 17.68
CA GLU A 344 -4.24 0.88 17.63
C GLU A 344 -3.47 -0.30 18.24
N TYR A 345 -2.30 -0.62 17.67
CA TYR A 345 -1.35 -1.57 18.24
C TYR A 345 0.07 -1.01 18.27
N SER A 346 0.81 -1.37 19.30
CA SER A 346 2.24 -1.14 19.43
C SER A 346 2.97 -2.48 19.36
N PHE A 347 3.88 -2.65 18.40
CA PHE A 347 4.74 -3.84 18.26
C PHE A 347 6.18 -3.48 18.61
N VAL A 348 6.77 -4.17 19.59
CA VAL A 348 8.12 -3.90 20.09
C VAL A 348 9.09 -4.90 19.49
N LEU A 349 10.08 -4.42 18.74
CA LEU A 349 11.16 -5.22 18.19
C LEU A 349 12.40 -5.16 19.07
N LYS A 350 13.19 -6.23 19.06
CA LYS A 350 14.47 -6.33 19.78
C LYS A 350 15.41 -5.18 19.41
N LYS A 351 16.14 -4.66 20.39
CA LYS A 351 17.18 -3.63 20.23
C LYS A 351 18.17 -3.92 19.08
N ASN A 352 18.59 -5.18 18.95
CA ASN A 352 19.57 -5.63 17.96
C ASN A 352 18.95 -6.09 16.63
N SER A 353 17.62 -5.97 16.47
CA SER A 353 16.91 -6.35 15.24
C SER A 353 17.57 -5.74 14.01
N GLN A 354 17.80 -6.59 13.02
CA GLN A 354 18.28 -6.23 11.68
C GLN A 354 17.17 -6.40 10.63
N LEU A 355 15.92 -6.54 11.06
CA LEU A 355 14.77 -6.68 10.17
C LEU A 355 14.81 -5.56 9.12
N TYR A 356 14.85 -5.96 7.85
CA TYR A 356 14.96 -5.05 6.70
C TYR A 356 16.10 -4.02 6.80
N GLN A 357 17.23 -4.39 7.40
CA GLN A 357 18.38 -3.48 7.64
C GLN A 357 17.96 -2.19 8.39
N ARG A 358 16.94 -2.30 9.24
CA ARG A 358 16.36 -1.19 10.01
C ARG A 358 15.79 -0.06 9.16
N ARG A 359 15.39 -0.33 7.92
CA ARG A 359 14.70 0.64 7.06
C ARG A 359 13.28 0.84 7.55
N ALA A 360 12.99 2.05 8.02
CA ALA A 360 11.72 2.34 8.69
C ALA A 360 10.51 2.08 7.79
N SER A 361 10.57 2.53 6.54
CA SER A 361 9.50 2.36 5.55
C SER A 361 9.21 0.88 5.27
N GLU A 362 10.23 0.05 5.09
CA GLU A 362 10.05 -1.39 4.83
C GLU A 362 9.47 -2.13 6.03
N ILE A 363 9.94 -1.87 7.25
CA ILE A 363 9.41 -2.50 8.47
C ILE A 363 7.94 -2.11 8.67
N VAL A 364 7.65 -0.80 8.65
CA VAL A 364 6.30 -0.27 8.89
C VAL A 364 5.34 -0.80 7.83
N SER A 365 5.67 -0.68 6.55
CA SER A 365 4.78 -1.10 5.47
C SER A 365 4.52 -2.60 5.45
N ALA A 366 5.54 -3.44 5.69
CA ALA A 366 5.37 -4.89 5.73
C ALA A 366 4.41 -5.31 6.86
N ILE A 367 4.59 -4.77 8.06
CA ILE A 367 3.76 -5.06 9.23
C ILE A 367 2.34 -4.52 9.03
N VAL A 368 2.18 -3.27 8.61
CA VAL A 368 0.87 -2.66 8.35
C VAL A 368 0.11 -3.40 7.27
N SER A 369 0.78 -3.73 6.15
CA SER A 369 0.18 -4.48 5.06
C SER A 369 -0.26 -5.87 5.49
N PHE A 370 0.58 -6.60 6.21
CA PHE A 370 0.24 -7.93 6.73
C PHE A 370 -0.94 -7.86 7.71
N PHE A 371 -0.93 -6.90 8.65
CA PHE A 371 -2.02 -6.67 9.59
C PHE A 371 -3.34 -6.37 8.86
N SER A 372 -3.28 -5.53 7.83
CA SER A 372 -4.44 -5.14 7.01
C SER A 372 -5.02 -6.31 6.22
N SER A 373 -4.17 -7.15 5.63
CA SER A 373 -4.57 -8.41 4.97
C SER A 373 -5.21 -9.38 5.97
N MET A 374 -4.58 -9.56 7.14
CA MET A 374 -5.08 -10.45 8.18
C MET A 374 -6.43 -10.01 8.72
N TYR A 375 -6.65 -8.71 8.89
CA TYR A 375 -7.93 -8.17 9.34
C TYR A 375 -9.08 -8.56 8.40
N VAL A 376 -8.84 -8.45 7.09
CA VAL A 376 -9.84 -8.85 6.08
C VAL A 376 -10.04 -10.35 6.06
N MET A 377 -8.96 -11.14 6.09
CA MET A 377 -9.05 -12.61 6.08
C MET A 377 -9.80 -13.15 7.30
N LYS A 378 -9.55 -12.59 8.48
CA LYS A 378 -10.15 -13.02 9.76
C LYS A 378 -11.51 -12.39 10.05
N TRP A 379 -12.00 -11.50 9.18
CA TRP A 379 -13.28 -10.83 9.37
C TRP A 379 -14.42 -11.82 9.54
N LYS A 380 -14.53 -12.82 8.65
CA LYS A 380 -15.63 -13.79 8.68
C LYS A 380 -15.54 -14.80 9.84
N ASP A 381 -14.34 -15.06 10.35
CA ASP A 381 -14.14 -15.89 11.55
C ASP A 381 -14.75 -15.21 12.78
N VAL A 382 -14.64 -13.88 12.88
CA VAL A 382 -15.11 -13.10 14.04
C VAL A 382 -16.53 -12.57 13.86
N PHE A 383 -16.89 -12.18 12.64
CA PHE A 383 -18.21 -11.66 12.28
C PHE A 383 -18.88 -12.49 11.16
N PRO A 384 -19.37 -13.71 11.45
CA PRO A 384 -19.96 -14.58 10.43
C PRO A 384 -21.14 -13.94 9.68
N MET A 385 -22.00 -13.24 10.42
CA MET A 385 -23.22 -12.61 9.90
C MET A 385 -23.03 -11.18 9.40
N LYS A 386 -21.87 -10.56 9.60
CA LYS A 386 -21.62 -9.17 9.18
C LYS A 386 -20.82 -9.16 7.89
N GLU A 387 -21.27 -8.41 6.90
CA GLU A 387 -20.49 -8.17 5.70
C GLU A 387 -19.47 -7.05 5.93
N LEU A 388 -18.28 -7.20 5.37
CA LEU A 388 -17.28 -6.14 5.32
C LEU A 388 -17.68 -5.18 4.20
N LYS A 389 -18.31 -4.06 4.54
CA LYS A 389 -18.90 -3.10 3.59
C LYS A 389 -17.83 -2.39 2.76
N TYR A 390 -16.67 -2.10 3.36
CA TYR A 390 -15.49 -1.62 2.65
C TYR A 390 -14.21 -2.04 3.39
N PRO A 391 -13.07 -2.18 2.69
CA PRO A 391 -11.83 -2.65 3.30
C PRO A 391 -11.31 -1.67 4.38
N PRO A 392 -10.74 -2.17 5.48
CA PRO A 392 -10.14 -1.30 6.50
C PRO A 392 -8.87 -0.63 5.95
N SER A 393 -8.45 0.45 6.60
CA SER A 393 -7.15 1.07 6.36
C SER A 393 -6.48 1.39 7.67
N PHE A 394 -5.17 1.18 7.71
CA PHE A 394 -4.32 1.43 8.85
C PHE A 394 -3.10 2.22 8.40
N ASP A 395 -2.65 3.13 9.24
CA ASP A 395 -1.34 3.72 9.11
C ASP A 395 -0.37 3.15 10.13
N GLY A 396 0.91 3.39 9.91
CA GLY A 396 1.90 3.10 10.92
C GLY A 396 3.10 4.03 10.89
N ARG A 397 3.82 3.98 11.99
CA ARG A 397 5.07 4.72 12.20
C ARG A 397 6.03 3.90 13.05
N ALA A 398 7.32 4.18 12.90
CA ALA A 398 8.38 3.60 13.72
C ALA A 398 8.93 4.66 14.68
N VAL A 399 9.11 4.28 15.94
CA VAL A 399 9.71 5.13 16.98
C VAL A 399 10.85 4.37 17.65
N CYS A 400 11.97 5.05 17.89
CA CYS A 400 13.14 4.47 18.52
C CYS A 400 13.24 4.90 19.99
N TYR A 401 13.30 3.92 20.91
CA TYR A 401 13.54 4.17 22.32
C TYR A 401 14.93 3.67 22.74
N PRO A 402 15.81 4.54 23.27
CA PRO A 402 17.22 4.19 23.46
C PRO A 402 17.50 3.31 24.68
N SER A 403 16.59 3.27 25.66
CA SER A 403 16.74 2.45 26.86
C SER A 403 15.47 1.62 27.15
N ALA A 404 15.63 0.53 27.89
CA ALA A 404 14.49 -0.26 28.37
C ALA A 404 13.60 0.55 29.33
N GLU A 405 14.17 1.54 30.01
CA GLU A 405 13.44 2.42 30.91
C GLU A 405 12.46 3.34 30.16
N ILE A 406 12.93 3.95 29.07
CA ILE A 406 12.07 4.80 28.22
C ILE A 406 11.03 3.95 27.49
N LEU A 407 11.38 2.74 27.05
CA LEU A 407 10.42 1.80 26.48
C LEU A 407 9.32 1.44 27.50
N ARG A 408 9.68 1.17 28.76
CA ARG A 408 8.72 0.91 29.84
C ARG A 408 7.80 2.13 30.04
N ASP A 409 8.36 3.33 30.04
CA ASP A 409 7.58 4.57 30.17
C ASP A 409 6.63 4.77 28.99
N TYR A 410 7.03 4.39 27.77
CA TYR A 410 6.13 4.36 26.62
C TYR A 410 4.96 3.40 26.81
N LEU A 411 5.22 2.18 27.31
CA LEU A 411 4.15 1.22 27.58
C LEU A 411 3.22 1.71 28.71
N ALA A 412 3.77 2.34 29.75
CA ALA A 412 2.99 2.96 30.81
C ALA A 412 2.12 4.12 30.26
N TRP A 413 2.68 4.95 29.37
CA TRP A 413 1.93 5.99 28.66
C TRP A 413 0.74 5.39 27.89
N ARG A 414 0.94 4.29 27.15
CA ARG A 414 -0.14 3.61 26.43
C ARG A 414 -1.23 3.06 27.36
N GLN A 415 -0.87 2.54 28.53
CA GLN A 415 -1.83 2.05 29.51
C GLN A 415 -2.65 3.19 30.15
N VAL A 416 -2.00 4.32 30.48
CA VAL A 416 -2.68 5.52 30.99
C VAL A 416 -3.66 6.07 29.95
N ASP A 417 -3.21 6.16 28.69
CA ASP A 417 -4.05 6.61 27.57
C ASP A 417 -5.26 5.68 27.38
N CYS A 418 -5.06 4.36 27.43
CA CYS A 418 -6.13 3.36 27.40
C CYS A 418 -7.17 3.58 28.51
N HIS A 419 -6.70 3.69 29.77
CA HIS A 419 -7.58 3.86 30.92
C HIS A 419 -8.45 5.11 30.79
N ILE A 420 -7.82 6.24 30.44
CA ILE A 420 -8.49 7.54 30.39
C ILE A 420 -9.45 7.61 29.21
N ASN A 421 -9.04 7.15 28.03
CA ASN A 421 -9.91 7.13 26.86
C ASN A 421 -11.08 6.18 27.05
N ASN A 422 -10.86 5.01 27.64
CA ASN A 422 -11.95 4.06 27.93
C ASN A 422 -12.93 4.63 28.97
N GLN A 423 -12.45 5.26 30.04
CA GLN A 423 -13.30 5.91 31.03
C GLN A 423 -14.13 7.02 30.39
N TYR A 424 -13.49 7.91 29.61
CA TYR A 424 -14.17 8.99 28.90
C TYR A 424 -15.25 8.46 27.95
N ASN A 425 -14.89 7.48 27.10
CA ASN A 425 -15.82 6.89 26.13
C ASN A 425 -16.98 6.18 26.83
N THR A 426 -16.74 5.49 27.95
CA THR A 426 -17.78 4.84 28.73
C THR A 426 -18.77 5.84 29.32
N CYS A 427 -18.29 6.92 29.91
CA CYS A 427 -19.16 8.00 30.39
C CYS A 427 -19.92 8.65 29.23
N PHE A 428 -19.24 8.96 28.13
CA PHE A 428 -19.83 9.61 26.95
C PHE A 428 -20.99 8.79 26.40
N TRP A 429 -20.77 7.49 26.13
CA TRP A 429 -21.81 6.63 25.58
C TRP A 429 -22.90 6.28 26.59
N SER A 430 -22.62 6.29 27.89
CA SER A 430 -23.66 6.15 28.92
C SER A 430 -24.61 7.34 28.92
N LEU A 431 -24.10 8.57 28.76
CA LEU A 431 -24.92 9.78 28.61
C LEU A 431 -25.74 9.76 27.31
N VAL A 432 -25.15 9.28 26.21
CA VAL A 432 -25.90 9.13 24.96
C VAL A 432 -27.03 8.10 25.10
N LYS A 433 -26.75 6.95 25.75
CA LYS A 433 -27.76 5.92 26.03
C LYS A 433 -28.85 6.39 27.00
N SER A 434 -28.55 7.37 27.86
CA SER A 434 -29.54 8.00 28.75
C SER A 434 -30.44 9.03 28.04
N GLY A 435 -30.37 9.15 26.71
CA GLY A 435 -31.20 10.07 25.92
C GLY A 435 -30.56 11.42 25.60
N LYS A 436 -29.32 11.72 26.03
CA LYS A 436 -28.63 12.94 25.61
C LYS A 436 -28.17 12.84 24.16
N CYS A 437 -28.20 13.94 23.42
CA CYS A 437 -27.54 13.96 22.11
C CYS A 437 -26.00 13.97 22.27
N LYS A 438 -25.27 13.62 21.20
CA LYS A 438 -23.80 13.56 21.23
C LYS A 438 -23.16 14.89 21.66
N SER A 439 -23.71 16.03 21.23
CA SER A 439 -23.22 17.36 21.61
C SER A 439 -23.46 17.67 23.10
N GLU A 440 -24.62 17.32 23.64
CA GLU A 440 -24.91 17.48 25.07
C GLU A 440 -24.02 16.60 25.95
N ALA A 441 -23.82 15.34 25.56
CA ALA A 441 -22.92 14.43 26.26
C ALA A 441 -21.48 14.98 26.28
N GLN A 442 -21.02 15.52 25.15
CA GLN A 442 -19.68 16.13 25.06
C GLN A 442 -19.55 17.39 25.93
N SER A 443 -20.55 18.28 25.90
CA SER A 443 -20.56 19.49 26.73
C SER A 443 -20.58 19.14 28.22
N CYS A 444 -21.38 18.15 28.63
CA CYS A 444 -21.47 17.68 30.00
C CYS A 444 -20.12 17.16 30.52
N LEU A 445 -19.38 16.41 29.69
CA LEU A 445 -18.05 15.92 30.08
C LEU A 445 -17.00 17.02 30.08
N LYS A 446 -17.10 18.04 29.22
CA LYS A 446 -16.18 19.19 29.22
C LYS A 446 -16.36 20.05 30.48
N SER A 447 -17.59 20.26 30.93
CA SER A 447 -17.88 21.05 32.14
C SER A 447 -17.49 20.35 33.45
N SER A 448 -17.28 19.03 33.43
CA SER A 448 -16.87 18.25 34.61
C SER A 448 -15.36 18.14 34.78
N VAL A 449 -14.56 18.70 33.86
CA VAL A 449 -13.10 18.78 33.97
C VAL A 449 -12.76 20.17 34.54
N CYS A 450 -12.96 20.34 35.85
CA CYS A 450 -12.40 21.42 36.66
C CYS A 450 -11.59 20.80 37.80
#